data_AF-A0A0A7M1B9-F1
#
_entry.id   AF-A0A0A7M1B9-F1
#
_cell.length_a   1.000
_cell.length_b   1.000
_cell.length_c   1.000
_cell.angle_alpha   90.00
_cell.angle_beta   90.00
_cell.angle_gamma   90.00
#
_symmetry.space_group_name_H-M   'P 1'
#
loop_
_entity.id
_entity.type
_entity.pdbx_description
1 polymer ?
#
loop_
_entity_poly.entity_id
_entity_poly.type
_entity_poly.pdbx_seq_one_letter_code
_entity_poly.pdbx_strand_id
1 'polypeptide(L)'
;FSSLAWTGHLVHVAIPASRGIHVGWDNFLTTPPHPAGLTPFFTGNWTVYAENPDSASHAFNTSDGAGTAILTFLGGFHPQTQSLWLSDIAHHHLAIAVVFIVAGHMYRTNFGIGHNMKEILDAHRPPGGRLGAGHVGLFETITNSLHMQLGLALACLGVATSLTAQHMYALTPYAYLSKDFTTEAALYTHHQYIAGFLMVGAFAHGAIFFVRDYDPELNKNNVLARMLEHKEAIISHLSWASLFLGFHTLGLYIHNDTVVAFGQPEKQILFEPLFAEYIQAASGKAVYEFNVLLASSTSPATAAGNQVWLPGWLEAINNPKTDLFLKIGPGDFLVHHAIALGLHVTALILVKGALDARGSKLMPDKKDFGYSFPCDGPGRGGTCDISAWDAFYLAM
;
A
#
# COMPACT_ATOMS: atom_id res chain seq x y z
N PHE A 1 -8.79 -19.82 0.99
CA PHE A 1 -9.47 -20.49 2.10
C PHE A 1 -9.34 -19.76 3.43
N SER A 2 -8.16 -19.27 3.84
CA SER A 2 -8.02 -18.58 5.14
C SER A 2 -8.93 -17.37 5.31
N SER A 3 -9.11 -16.53 4.28
CA SER A 3 -10.06 -15.41 4.33
C SER A 3 -11.51 -15.88 4.52
N LEU A 4 -11.91 -16.99 3.88
CA LEU A 4 -13.25 -17.59 4.06
C LEU A 4 -13.43 -18.13 5.49
N ALA A 5 -12.40 -18.78 6.03
CA ALA A 5 -12.40 -19.24 7.41
C ALA A 5 -12.46 -18.07 8.41
N TRP A 6 -11.79 -16.96 8.09
CA TRP A 6 -11.86 -15.74 8.89
C TRP A 6 -13.25 -15.09 8.86
N THR A 7 -13.93 -15.07 7.71
CA THR A 7 -15.36 -14.73 7.66
C THR A 7 -16.16 -15.64 8.58
N GLY A 8 -15.93 -16.96 8.54
CA GLY A 8 -16.56 -17.91 9.45
C GLY A 8 -16.35 -17.54 10.92
N HIS A 9 -15.12 -17.20 11.31
CA HIS A 9 -14.82 -16.73 12.67
C HIS A 9 -15.54 -15.42 13.01
N LEU A 10 -15.53 -14.43 12.12
CA LEU A 10 -16.20 -13.15 12.35
C LEU A 10 -17.71 -13.32 12.52
N VAL A 11 -18.34 -14.10 11.65
CA VAL A 11 -19.79 -14.35 11.65
C VAL A 11 -20.25 -15.21 12.83
N HIS A 12 -19.48 -16.24 13.19
CA HIS A 12 -19.90 -17.18 14.24
C HIS A 12 -19.42 -16.80 15.65
N VAL A 13 -18.38 -15.97 15.78
CA VAL A 13 -17.77 -15.66 17.09
C VAL A 13 -17.72 -14.16 17.34
N ALA A 14 -17.08 -13.39 16.46
CA ALA A 14 -16.82 -11.97 16.73
C ALA A 14 -18.11 -11.11 16.76
N ILE A 15 -19.00 -11.28 15.79
CA ILE A 15 -20.27 -10.54 15.71
C ILE A 15 -21.21 -10.92 16.87
N PRO A 16 -21.42 -12.21 17.22
CA PRO A 16 -22.15 -12.57 18.42
C PRO A 16 -21.55 -11.96 19.70
N ALA A 17 -20.22 -12.03 19.85
CA ALA A 17 -19.54 -11.44 21.01
C ALA A 17 -19.74 -9.93 21.07
N SER A 18 -19.67 -9.21 19.95
CA SER A 18 -19.97 -7.77 19.92
C SER A 18 -21.41 -7.42 20.27
N ARG A 19 -22.32 -8.40 20.27
CA ARG A 19 -23.73 -8.29 20.66
C ARG A 19 -24.02 -8.87 22.06
N GLY A 20 -22.98 -9.15 22.85
CA GLY A 20 -23.10 -9.73 24.19
C GLY A 20 -23.49 -11.21 24.22
N ILE A 21 -23.41 -11.92 23.08
CA ILE A 21 -23.73 -13.34 22.96
C ILE A 21 -22.43 -14.14 23.03
N HIS A 22 -22.32 -15.02 24.03
CA HIS A 22 -21.17 -15.91 24.15
C HIS A 22 -21.28 -17.09 23.18
N VAL A 23 -20.31 -17.20 22.26
CA VAL A 23 -20.13 -18.37 21.40
C VAL A 23 -18.72 -18.92 21.57
N GLY A 24 -18.64 -20.19 21.99
CA GLY A 24 -17.41 -20.92 22.25
C GLY A 24 -17.42 -22.31 21.60
N TRP A 25 -16.34 -23.06 21.79
CA TRP A 25 -16.19 -24.42 21.24
C TRP A 25 -17.28 -25.39 21.69
N ASP A 26 -17.85 -25.14 22.87
CA ASP A 26 -18.91 -25.92 23.51
C ASP A 26 -20.29 -25.72 22.88
N ASN A 27 -20.56 -24.55 22.29
CA ASN A 27 -21.91 -24.20 21.82
C ASN A 27 -22.00 -23.71 20.35
N PHE A 28 -20.88 -23.49 19.64
CA PHE A 28 -20.91 -22.93 18.27
C PHE A 28 -21.64 -23.82 17.24
N LEU A 29 -21.73 -25.14 17.48
CA LEU A 29 -22.46 -26.07 16.63
C LEU A 29 -23.98 -25.97 16.80
N THR A 30 -24.43 -25.46 17.95
CA THR A 30 -25.86 -25.37 18.30
C THR A 30 -26.38 -23.93 18.26
N THR A 31 -25.50 -22.94 18.22
CA THR A 31 -25.86 -21.52 18.14
C THR A 31 -25.74 -21.04 16.69
N PRO A 32 -26.87 -20.84 15.97
CA PRO A 32 -26.81 -20.36 14.60
C PRO A 32 -26.35 -18.88 14.55
N PRO A 33 -25.52 -18.49 13.57
CA PRO A 33 -25.04 -17.11 13.45
C PRO A 33 -26.11 -16.13 12.93
N HIS A 34 -27.18 -16.65 12.31
CA HIS A 34 -28.28 -15.87 11.78
C HIS A 34 -29.62 -16.60 12.03
N PRO A 35 -30.71 -15.91 12.41
CA PRO A 35 -31.99 -16.56 12.72
C PRO A 35 -32.56 -17.42 11.58
N ALA A 36 -32.37 -17.00 10.33
CA ALA A 36 -32.85 -17.73 9.14
C ALA A 36 -31.97 -18.94 8.75
N GLY A 37 -30.87 -19.19 9.46
CA GLY A 37 -29.93 -20.28 9.16
C GLY A 37 -29.34 -20.19 7.74
N LEU A 38 -29.02 -21.34 7.15
CA LEU A 38 -28.45 -21.44 5.79
C LEU A 38 -29.48 -21.53 4.67
N THR A 39 -30.78 -21.58 4.97
CA THR A 39 -31.81 -21.69 3.94
C THR A 39 -31.75 -20.55 2.90
N PRO A 40 -31.63 -19.26 3.29
CA PRO A 40 -31.50 -18.16 2.32
C PRO A 40 -30.25 -18.25 1.44
N PHE A 41 -29.15 -18.80 1.97
CA PHE A 41 -27.92 -19.02 1.19
C PHE A 41 -28.18 -19.97 0.00
N PHE A 42 -28.79 -21.12 0.26
CA PHE A 42 -29.04 -22.13 -0.78
C PHE A 42 -30.17 -21.77 -1.73
N THR A 43 -31.12 -20.93 -1.33
CA THR A 43 -32.18 -20.41 -2.22
C THR A 43 -31.74 -19.19 -3.03
N GLY A 44 -30.55 -18.65 -2.78
CA GLY A 44 -30.02 -17.46 -3.47
C GLY A 44 -30.58 -16.13 -2.96
N ASN A 45 -31.40 -16.13 -1.91
CA ASN A 45 -31.95 -14.91 -1.31
C ASN A 45 -30.97 -14.32 -0.27
N TRP A 46 -29.81 -13.86 -0.73
CA TRP A 46 -28.72 -13.42 0.15
C TRP A 46 -28.96 -12.09 0.86
N THR A 47 -29.91 -11.29 0.40
CA THR A 47 -30.22 -9.98 0.99
C THR A 47 -30.65 -10.09 2.45
N VAL A 48 -31.27 -11.22 2.82
CA VAL A 48 -31.68 -11.54 4.20
C VAL A 48 -30.53 -11.40 5.20
N TYR A 49 -29.28 -11.70 4.79
CA TYR A 49 -28.12 -11.61 5.69
C TYR A 49 -27.60 -10.18 5.94
N ALA A 50 -28.10 -9.21 5.16
CA ALA A 50 -27.79 -7.78 5.31
C ALA A 50 -28.90 -7.00 6.02
N GLU A 51 -30.05 -7.63 6.29
CA GLU A 51 -31.20 -6.99 6.91
C GLU A 51 -30.98 -6.79 8.42
N ASN A 52 -31.47 -5.66 8.94
CA ASN A 52 -31.38 -5.28 10.35
C ASN A 52 -29.92 -5.25 10.87
N PRO A 53 -29.08 -4.31 10.38
CA PRO A 53 -27.74 -4.08 10.91
C PRO A 53 -27.80 -3.58 12.36
N ASP A 54 -26.65 -3.62 13.05
CA ASP A 54 -26.52 -2.98 14.36
C ASP A 54 -26.86 -1.48 14.24
N SER A 55 -27.63 -0.96 15.19
CA SER A 55 -28.12 0.41 15.12
C SER A 55 -27.01 1.42 15.43
N ALA A 56 -27.22 2.69 15.07
CA ALA A 56 -26.31 3.77 15.47
C ALA A 56 -26.18 3.95 16.99
N SER A 57 -27.15 3.44 17.77
CA SER A 57 -27.14 3.46 19.23
C SER A 57 -26.68 2.13 19.85
N HIS A 58 -26.17 1.21 19.05
CA HIS A 58 -25.68 -0.07 19.54
C HIS A 58 -24.57 0.12 20.57
N ALA A 59 -24.71 -0.55 21.71
CA ALA A 59 -23.68 -0.61 22.73
C ALA A 59 -22.83 -1.87 22.51
N PHE A 60 -21.59 -1.68 22.05
CA PHE A 60 -20.68 -2.76 21.73
C PHE A 60 -20.46 -3.68 22.94
N ASN A 61 -20.51 -4.99 22.69
CA ASN A 61 -20.48 -6.07 23.68
C ASN A 61 -21.77 -6.23 24.51
N THR A 62 -22.90 -5.64 24.08
CA THR A 62 -24.23 -5.85 24.68
C THR A 62 -25.28 -6.09 23.61
N SER A 63 -26.48 -6.56 24.00
CA SER A 63 -27.61 -6.73 23.08
C SER A 63 -28.36 -5.43 22.78
N ASP A 64 -27.99 -4.32 23.42
CA ASP A 64 -28.74 -3.06 23.34
C ASP A 64 -28.47 -2.38 21.99
N GLY A 65 -29.50 -2.28 21.15
CA GLY A 65 -29.37 -1.77 19.78
C GLY A 65 -28.69 -2.74 18.80
N ALA A 66 -28.46 -3.99 19.20
CA ALA A 66 -27.89 -5.02 18.36
C ALA A 66 -28.89 -5.47 17.27
N GLY A 67 -28.38 -5.61 16.04
CA GLY A 67 -29.11 -6.14 14.91
C GLY A 67 -28.96 -7.65 14.77
N THR A 68 -29.35 -8.17 13.61
CA THR A 68 -29.19 -9.59 13.24
C THR A 68 -28.35 -9.78 11.99
N ALA A 69 -28.09 -8.73 11.20
CA ALA A 69 -27.28 -8.82 9.99
C ALA A 69 -25.89 -9.42 10.28
N ILE A 70 -25.39 -10.23 9.35
CA ILE A 70 -24.06 -10.83 9.45
C ILE A 70 -23.13 -10.39 8.32
N LEU A 71 -23.69 -9.86 7.21
CA LEU A 71 -22.94 -9.39 6.05
C LEU A 71 -23.56 -8.08 5.57
N THR A 72 -22.88 -6.96 5.78
CA THR A 72 -23.41 -5.64 5.42
C THR A 72 -22.45 -4.89 4.49
N PHE A 73 -22.85 -3.70 4.05
CA PHE A 73 -22.00 -2.81 3.26
C PHE A 73 -22.32 -1.35 3.62
N LEU A 74 -22.33 -1.04 4.92
CA LEU A 74 -22.80 0.22 5.49
C LEU A 74 -21.87 1.38 5.14
N GLY A 75 -20.55 1.14 5.18
CA GLY A 75 -19.55 2.19 5.11
C GLY A 75 -19.46 3.01 6.40
N GLY A 76 -18.40 3.81 6.50
CA GLY A 76 -18.13 4.63 7.67
C GLY A 76 -17.76 3.81 8.92
N PHE A 77 -18.13 4.32 10.09
CA PHE A 77 -17.71 3.79 11.38
C PHE A 77 -18.89 3.56 12.33
N HIS A 78 -18.75 2.55 13.19
CA HIS A 78 -19.67 2.34 14.31
C HIS A 78 -19.55 3.51 15.31
N PRO A 79 -20.65 4.25 15.63
CA PRO A 79 -20.57 5.52 16.34
C PRO A 79 -19.94 5.46 17.75
N GLN A 80 -20.15 4.37 18.49
CA GLN A 80 -19.56 4.24 19.83
C GLN A 80 -18.06 3.91 19.80
N THR A 81 -17.67 2.89 19.03
CA THR A 81 -16.30 2.37 18.98
C THR A 81 -15.39 3.20 18.09
N GLN A 82 -15.95 3.99 17.16
CA GLN A 82 -15.22 4.73 16.13
C GLN A 82 -14.31 3.80 15.30
N SER A 83 -14.83 2.62 14.96
CA SER A 83 -14.15 1.60 14.16
C SER A 83 -15.04 1.10 13.02
N LEU A 84 -14.46 0.42 12.04
CA LEU A 84 -15.22 -0.26 10.98
C LEU A 84 -16.25 -1.24 11.57
N TRP A 85 -17.37 -1.41 10.85
CA TRP A 85 -18.42 -2.35 11.21
C TRP A 85 -17.94 -3.80 11.05
N LEU A 86 -18.15 -4.65 12.07
CA LEU A 86 -17.72 -6.06 12.01
C LEU A 86 -18.39 -6.84 10.87
N SER A 87 -19.66 -6.55 10.58
CA SER A 87 -20.40 -7.14 9.47
C SER A 87 -19.89 -6.70 8.09
N ASP A 88 -19.36 -5.47 7.97
CA ASP A 88 -18.67 -5.01 6.76
C ASP A 88 -17.30 -5.72 6.63
N ILE A 89 -16.55 -5.88 7.73
CA ILE A 89 -15.28 -6.62 7.73
C ILE A 89 -15.52 -8.10 7.36
N ALA A 90 -16.57 -8.73 7.89
CA ALA A 90 -16.93 -10.11 7.56
C ALA A 90 -17.27 -10.27 6.07
N HIS A 91 -18.07 -9.33 5.53
CA HIS A 91 -18.43 -9.31 4.12
C HIS A 91 -17.21 -9.05 3.21
N HIS A 92 -16.32 -8.13 3.60
CA HIS A 92 -15.06 -7.91 2.90
C HIS A 92 -14.24 -9.19 2.78
N HIS A 93 -14.05 -9.92 3.89
CA HIS A 93 -13.29 -11.17 3.89
C HIS A 93 -13.94 -12.26 3.05
N LEU A 94 -15.28 -12.30 2.99
CA LEU A 94 -16.02 -13.25 2.16
C LEU A 94 -15.81 -12.94 0.68
N ALA A 95 -15.95 -11.67 0.31
CA ALA A 95 -15.77 -11.21 -1.06
C ALA A 95 -14.35 -11.48 -1.58
N ILE A 96 -13.31 -11.09 -0.83
CA ILE A 96 -11.92 -11.35 -1.25
C ILE A 96 -11.59 -12.84 -1.24
N ALA A 97 -12.23 -13.64 -0.37
CA ALA A 97 -12.03 -15.08 -0.39
C ALA A 97 -12.51 -15.70 -1.71
N VAL A 98 -13.67 -15.28 -2.22
CA VAL A 98 -14.17 -15.73 -3.53
C VAL A 98 -13.20 -15.30 -4.64
N VAL A 99 -12.76 -14.05 -4.64
CA VAL A 99 -11.78 -13.54 -5.62
C VAL A 99 -10.51 -14.38 -5.62
N PHE A 100 -9.93 -14.66 -4.45
CA PHE A 100 -8.69 -15.43 -4.34
C PHE A 100 -8.88 -16.92 -4.64
N ILE A 101 -10.03 -17.52 -4.30
CA ILE A 101 -10.33 -18.90 -4.69
C ILE A 101 -10.40 -18.99 -6.21
N VAL A 102 -11.12 -18.10 -6.89
CA VAL A 102 -11.21 -18.10 -8.36
C VAL A 102 -9.84 -17.84 -8.98
N ALA A 103 -9.10 -16.83 -8.52
CA ALA A 103 -7.77 -16.52 -9.03
C ALA A 103 -6.77 -17.68 -8.82
N GLY A 104 -6.90 -18.43 -7.72
CA GLY A 104 -6.07 -19.60 -7.43
C GLY A 104 -6.22 -20.76 -8.41
N HIS A 105 -7.24 -20.75 -9.28
CA HIS A 105 -7.47 -21.75 -10.32
C HIS A 105 -7.02 -21.29 -11.73
N MET A 106 -6.31 -20.15 -11.83
CA MET A 106 -5.88 -19.61 -13.12
C MET A 106 -4.70 -20.37 -13.75
N TYR A 107 -3.74 -20.82 -12.93
CA TYR A 107 -2.48 -21.37 -13.42
C TYR A 107 -2.52 -22.89 -13.59
N ARG A 108 -1.88 -23.38 -14.65
CA ARG A 108 -1.86 -24.80 -15.01
C ARG A 108 -1.14 -25.63 -13.96
N THR A 109 -1.78 -26.72 -13.57
CA THR A 109 -1.25 -27.73 -12.63
C THR A 109 -1.17 -29.11 -13.32
N ASN A 110 -0.99 -30.18 -12.54
CA ASN A 110 -1.03 -31.56 -13.03
C ASN A 110 -2.39 -32.00 -13.59
N PHE A 111 -3.45 -31.18 -13.46
CA PHE A 111 -4.76 -31.42 -14.06
C PHE A 111 -4.87 -30.99 -15.53
N GLY A 112 -3.81 -30.44 -16.12
CA GLY A 112 -3.73 -30.18 -17.57
C GLY A 112 -4.51 -28.96 -18.08
N ILE A 113 -5.25 -28.26 -17.22
CA ILE A 113 -6.04 -27.05 -17.53
C ILE A 113 -5.44 -25.84 -16.80
N GLY A 114 -5.45 -24.67 -17.44
CA GLY A 114 -4.97 -23.40 -16.89
C GLY A 114 -3.83 -22.80 -17.72
N HIS A 115 -3.27 -21.67 -17.25
CA HIS A 115 -2.22 -20.94 -17.95
C HIS A 115 -0.81 -21.31 -17.52
N ASN A 116 0.14 -21.31 -18.46
CA ASN A 116 1.56 -21.33 -18.17
C ASN A 116 2.12 -19.92 -18.08
N MET A 117 2.68 -19.57 -16.92
CA MET A 117 3.23 -18.22 -16.70
C MET A 117 4.37 -17.90 -17.66
N LYS A 118 5.19 -18.88 -18.04
CA LYS A 118 6.25 -18.70 -19.05
C LYS A 118 5.66 -18.31 -20.40
N GLU A 119 4.65 -19.04 -20.87
CA GLU A 119 4.00 -18.77 -22.15
C GLU A 119 3.32 -17.39 -22.15
N ILE A 120 2.70 -16.99 -21.03
CA ILE A 120 2.14 -15.65 -20.87
C ILE A 120 3.24 -14.59 -21.03
N LEU A 121 4.36 -14.71 -20.29
CA LEU A 121 5.45 -13.73 -20.35
C LEU A 121 6.08 -13.68 -21.74
N ASP A 122 6.38 -14.83 -22.35
CA ASP A 122 7.02 -14.88 -23.66
C ASP A 122 6.13 -14.30 -24.77
N ALA A 123 4.80 -14.42 -24.65
CA ALA A 123 3.82 -13.88 -25.57
C ALA A 123 3.52 -12.38 -25.35
N HIS A 124 3.74 -11.86 -24.14
CA HIS A 124 3.40 -10.48 -23.78
C HIS A 124 4.43 -9.49 -24.32
N ARG A 125 4.35 -9.20 -25.63
CA ARG A 125 5.24 -8.29 -26.34
C ARG A 125 4.47 -7.07 -26.87
N PRO A 126 5.00 -5.85 -26.69
CA PRO A 126 4.32 -4.66 -27.17
C PRO A 126 4.28 -4.65 -28.71
N PRO A 127 3.17 -4.23 -29.32
CA PRO A 127 3.04 -4.18 -30.79
C PRO A 127 4.04 -3.21 -31.44
N GLY A 128 4.50 -2.19 -30.72
CA GLY A 128 5.38 -1.14 -31.25
C GLY A 128 6.88 -1.44 -31.19
N GLY A 129 7.32 -2.61 -30.73
CA GLY A 129 8.74 -3.02 -30.72
C GLY A 129 9.71 -2.21 -29.85
N ARG A 130 9.27 -1.11 -29.21
CA ARG A 130 10.12 -0.18 -28.44
C ARG A 130 10.77 -0.79 -27.19
N LEU A 131 10.29 -1.95 -26.73
CA LEU A 131 10.80 -2.68 -25.57
C LEU A 131 11.60 -3.95 -25.94
N GLY A 132 12.12 -4.03 -27.17
CA GLY A 132 12.95 -5.13 -27.63
C GLY A 132 12.21 -6.47 -27.60
N ALA A 133 12.83 -7.49 -27.00
CA ALA A 133 12.27 -8.83 -26.82
C ALA A 133 11.16 -8.89 -25.76
N GLY A 134 10.85 -7.79 -25.06
CA GLY A 134 9.79 -7.74 -24.05
C GLY A 134 10.16 -8.55 -22.81
N HIS A 135 9.26 -9.44 -22.38
CA HIS A 135 9.41 -10.24 -21.14
C HIS A 135 10.06 -11.61 -21.34
N VAL A 136 10.60 -11.89 -22.52
CA VAL A 136 11.25 -13.18 -22.81
C VAL A 136 12.42 -13.41 -21.85
N GLY A 137 12.50 -14.63 -21.31
CA GLY A 137 13.52 -15.05 -20.35
C GLY A 137 13.30 -14.59 -18.90
N LEU A 138 12.30 -13.72 -18.63
CA LEU A 138 12.02 -13.26 -17.27
C LEU A 138 11.50 -14.38 -16.36
N PHE A 139 10.79 -15.37 -16.90
CA PHE A 139 10.32 -16.51 -16.12
C PHE A 139 11.52 -17.22 -15.49
N GLU A 140 12.49 -17.64 -16.30
CA GLU A 140 13.70 -18.31 -15.85
C GLU A 140 14.56 -17.40 -14.94
N THR A 141 14.72 -16.13 -15.30
CA THR A 141 15.46 -15.15 -14.48
C THR A 141 14.88 -15.02 -13.07
N ILE A 142 13.55 -14.99 -12.93
CA ILE A 142 12.88 -14.86 -11.63
C ILE A 142 12.86 -16.21 -10.90
N THR A 143 12.51 -17.30 -11.56
CA THR A 143 12.35 -18.61 -10.88
C THR A 143 13.68 -19.21 -10.44
N ASN A 144 14.78 -18.92 -11.15
CA ASN A 144 16.09 -19.48 -10.83
C ASN A 144 16.88 -18.66 -9.80
N SER A 145 16.48 -17.41 -9.51
CA SER A 145 17.14 -16.56 -8.51
C SER A 145 16.28 -16.36 -7.26
N LEU A 146 16.77 -16.87 -6.13
CA LEU A 146 16.18 -16.59 -4.82
C LEU A 146 16.31 -15.11 -4.43
N HIS A 147 17.38 -14.43 -4.86
CA HIS A 147 17.56 -13.01 -4.58
C HIS A 147 16.57 -12.13 -5.33
N MET A 148 16.24 -12.48 -6.58
CA MET A 148 15.18 -11.79 -7.32
C MET A 148 13.81 -12.01 -6.66
N GLN A 149 13.50 -13.26 -6.28
CA GLN A 149 12.24 -13.58 -5.58
C GLN A 149 12.14 -12.86 -4.24
N LEU A 150 13.20 -12.86 -3.44
CA LEU A 150 13.23 -12.18 -2.16
C LEU A 150 13.12 -10.66 -2.33
N GLY A 151 13.81 -10.07 -3.30
CA GLY A 151 13.68 -8.66 -3.63
C GLY A 151 12.25 -8.26 -3.97
N LEU A 152 11.58 -9.03 -4.83
CA LEU A 152 10.16 -8.79 -5.18
C LEU A 152 9.23 -8.99 -3.98
N ALA A 153 9.43 -10.06 -3.20
CA ALA A 153 8.60 -10.34 -2.02
C ALA A 153 8.71 -9.22 -0.97
N LEU A 154 9.93 -8.74 -0.70
CA LEU A 154 10.19 -7.63 0.20
C LEU A 154 9.59 -6.31 -0.32
N ALA A 155 9.68 -6.04 -1.63
CA ALA A 155 9.07 -4.85 -2.22
C ALA A 155 7.54 -4.88 -2.10
N CYS A 156 6.91 -6.00 -2.46
CA CYS A 156 5.47 -6.17 -2.33
C CYS A 156 5.02 -6.06 -0.86
N LEU A 157 5.74 -6.70 0.05
CA LEU A 157 5.42 -6.67 1.48
C LEU A 157 5.67 -5.29 2.08
N GLY A 158 6.73 -4.59 1.68
CA GLY A 158 7.02 -3.22 2.13
C GLY A 158 5.91 -2.24 1.74
N VAL A 159 5.44 -2.31 0.49
CA VAL A 159 4.29 -1.53 0.02
C VAL A 159 3.02 -1.87 0.82
N ALA A 160 2.70 -3.16 0.99
CA ALA A 160 1.54 -3.59 1.77
C ALA A 160 1.64 -3.18 3.25
N THR A 161 2.84 -3.16 3.83
CA THR A 161 3.09 -2.75 5.22
C THR A 161 2.86 -1.26 5.40
N SER A 162 3.37 -0.43 4.47
CA SER A 162 3.10 1.02 4.51
C SER A 162 1.60 1.31 4.27
N LEU A 163 0.96 0.60 3.34
CA LEU A 163 -0.48 0.70 3.10
C LEU A 163 -1.29 0.34 4.36
N THR A 164 -0.87 -0.70 5.09
CA THR A 164 -1.48 -1.10 6.36
C THR A 164 -1.40 0.04 7.37
N ALA A 165 -0.23 0.68 7.52
CA ALA A 165 -0.07 1.82 8.41
C ALA A 165 -1.01 2.98 8.02
N GLN A 166 -1.05 3.34 6.73
CA GLN A 166 -1.88 4.44 6.22
C GLN A 166 -3.38 4.16 6.37
N HIS A 167 -3.82 2.93 6.12
CA HIS A 167 -5.23 2.57 6.26
C HIS A 167 -5.65 2.40 7.71
N MET A 168 -4.80 1.87 8.60
CA MET A 168 -5.22 1.59 9.98
C MET A 168 -5.52 2.85 10.80
N TYR A 169 -4.80 3.95 10.58
CA TYR A 169 -5.11 5.20 11.29
C TYR A 169 -6.35 5.89 10.68
N ALA A 170 -6.48 5.92 9.35
CA ALA A 170 -7.61 6.58 8.69
C ALA A 170 -8.92 5.77 8.73
N LEU A 171 -8.84 4.44 8.74
CA LEU A 171 -9.96 3.49 8.72
C LEU A 171 -9.78 2.45 9.83
N THR A 172 -9.91 2.91 11.07
CA THR A 172 -9.64 2.12 12.29
C THR A 172 -10.43 0.79 12.31
N PRO A 173 -9.77 -0.38 12.24
CA PRO A 173 -10.48 -1.67 12.18
C PRO A 173 -10.86 -2.22 13.56
N TYR A 174 -10.25 -1.72 14.62
CA TYR A 174 -10.41 -2.24 15.98
C TYR A 174 -11.22 -1.30 16.85
N ALA A 175 -12.14 -1.88 17.65
CA ALA A 175 -12.99 -1.10 18.53
C ALA A 175 -12.16 -0.26 19.51
N TYR A 176 -12.47 1.03 19.60
CA TYR A 176 -11.84 2.01 20.49
C TYR A 176 -10.36 2.34 20.23
N LEU A 177 -9.74 1.80 19.18
CA LEU A 177 -8.33 2.11 18.88
C LEU A 177 -8.11 3.61 18.61
N SER A 178 -9.02 4.28 17.90
CA SER A 178 -8.96 5.73 17.62
C SER A 178 -9.10 6.62 18.87
N LYS A 179 -9.36 6.03 20.04
CA LYS A 179 -9.37 6.74 21.33
C LYS A 179 -8.09 6.51 22.14
N ASP A 180 -7.27 5.53 21.74
CA ASP A 180 -5.96 5.26 22.34
C ASP A 180 -4.86 5.82 21.43
N PHE A 181 -4.63 7.12 21.57
CA PHE A 181 -3.67 7.87 20.76
C PHE A 181 -2.24 7.33 20.86
N THR A 182 -1.86 6.75 22.01
CA THR A 182 -0.50 6.21 22.18
C THR A 182 -0.33 4.93 21.38
N THR A 183 -1.31 4.04 21.46
CA THR A 183 -1.30 2.80 20.68
C THR A 183 -1.38 3.08 19.18
N GLU A 184 -2.22 4.02 18.76
CA GLU A 184 -2.34 4.39 17.34
C GLU A 184 -1.03 4.98 16.78
N ALA A 185 -0.43 5.94 17.49
CA ALA A 185 0.87 6.51 17.10
C ALA A 185 1.98 5.45 17.05
N ALA A 186 1.99 4.53 18.01
CA ALA A 186 2.95 3.42 18.04
C ALA A 186 2.74 2.47 16.84
N LEU A 187 1.51 2.10 16.51
CA LEU A 187 1.20 1.22 15.38
C LEU A 187 1.58 1.84 14.03
N TYR A 188 1.27 3.12 13.82
CA TYR A 188 1.65 3.82 12.59
C TYR A 188 3.17 3.87 12.45
N THR A 189 3.87 4.32 13.49
CA THR A 189 5.33 4.42 13.49
C THR A 189 5.98 3.06 13.27
N HIS A 190 5.53 2.03 14.01
CA HIS A 190 6.03 0.67 13.90
C HIS A 190 5.97 0.13 12.47
N HIS A 191 4.80 0.20 11.83
CA HIS A 191 4.63 -0.33 10.49
C HIS A 191 5.38 0.50 9.44
N GLN A 192 5.48 1.83 9.58
CA GLN A 192 6.25 2.65 8.64
C GLN A 192 7.76 2.37 8.72
N TYR A 193 8.32 2.19 9.92
CA TYR A 193 9.72 1.80 10.05
C TYR A 193 9.97 0.42 9.44
N ILE A 194 9.12 -0.58 9.72
CA ILE A 194 9.24 -1.91 9.10
C ILE A 194 9.14 -1.81 7.57
N ALA A 195 8.20 -1.02 7.04
CA ALA A 195 8.08 -0.81 5.61
C ALA A 195 9.37 -0.25 5.01
N GLY A 196 10.01 0.73 5.66
CA GLY A 196 11.31 1.25 5.27
C GLY A 196 12.40 0.17 5.19
N PHE A 197 12.55 -0.64 6.24
CA PHE A 197 13.51 -1.75 6.27
C PHE A 197 13.24 -2.78 5.16
N LEU A 198 11.98 -3.16 4.94
CA LEU A 198 11.59 -4.08 3.87
C LEU A 198 11.93 -3.51 2.49
N MET A 199 11.63 -2.24 2.24
CA MET A 199 11.91 -1.58 0.97
C MET A 199 13.41 -1.48 0.69
N VAL A 200 14.22 -1.07 1.67
CA VAL A 200 15.68 -1.03 1.50
C VAL A 200 16.25 -2.43 1.27
N GLY A 201 15.78 -3.44 2.01
CA GLY A 201 16.14 -4.84 1.82
C GLY A 201 15.77 -5.39 0.43
N ALA A 202 14.64 -4.95 -0.13
CA ALA A 202 14.22 -5.31 -1.48
C ALA A 202 15.25 -4.89 -2.54
N PHE A 203 15.70 -3.64 -2.48
CA PHE A 203 16.72 -3.13 -3.40
C PHE A 203 18.10 -3.75 -3.16
N ALA A 204 18.46 -4.03 -1.90
CA ALA A 204 19.69 -4.75 -1.58
C ALA A 204 19.71 -6.13 -2.25
N HIS A 205 18.63 -6.90 -2.14
CA HIS A 205 18.51 -8.20 -2.81
C HIS A 205 18.44 -8.09 -4.33
N GLY A 206 17.85 -7.02 -4.88
CA GLY A 206 17.95 -6.70 -6.31
C GLY A 206 19.40 -6.45 -6.77
N ALA A 207 20.19 -5.73 -5.99
CA ALA A 207 21.62 -5.52 -6.27
C ALA A 207 22.42 -6.82 -6.19
N ILE A 208 22.16 -7.66 -5.17
CA ILE A 208 22.78 -8.98 -5.04
C ILE A 208 22.43 -9.87 -6.24
N PHE A 209 21.18 -9.86 -6.69
CA PHE A 209 20.75 -10.53 -7.92
C PHE A 209 21.58 -10.08 -9.12
N PHE A 210 21.75 -8.76 -9.33
CA PHE A 210 22.54 -8.25 -10.44
C PHE A 210 24.01 -8.69 -10.38
N VAL A 211 24.59 -8.83 -9.20
CA VAL A 211 25.99 -9.29 -9.06
C VAL A 211 26.11 -10.80 -9.31
N ARG A 212 25.25 -11.61 -8.68
CA ARG A 212 25.44 -13.06 -8.57
C ARG A 212 24.69 -13.88 -9.62
N ASP A 213 23.45 -13.49 -9.93
CA ASP A 213 22.50 -14.38 -10.59
C ASP A 213 22.08 -13.87 -11.98
N TYR A 214 22.29 -12.58 -12.27
CA TYR A 214 21.94 -12.01 -13.58
C TYR A 214 22.84 -12.54 -14.70
N ASP A 215 22.20 -13.19 -15.68
CA ASP A 215 22.79 -13.64 -16.94
C ASP A 215 22.42 -12.68 -18.10
N PRO A 216 23.40 -11.93 -18.64
CA PRO A 216 23.17 -11.05 -19.79
C PRO A 216 22.74 -11.76 -21.07
N GLU A 217 23.15 -13.01 -21.31
CA GLU A 217 22.82 -13.73 -22.54
C GLU A 217 21.37 -14.19 -22.53
N LEU A 218 20.89 -14.74 -21.42
CA LEU A 218 19.48 -15.10 -21.23
C LEU A 218 18.57 -13.86 -21.33
N ASN A 219 19.00 -12.73 -20.78
CA ASN A 219 18.20 -11.50 -20.73
C ASN A 219 18.42 -10.57 -21.93
N LYS A 220 19.13 -11.02 -22.97
CA LYS A 220 19.55 -10.17 -24.09
C LYS A 220 18.37 -9.47 -24.76
N ASN A 221 18.46 -8.14 -24.85
CA ASN A 221 17.45 -7.27 -25.46
C ASN A 221 16.03 -7.36 -24.84
N ASN A 222 15.87 -7.99 -23.67
CA ASN A 222 14.62 -7.95 -22.92
C ASN A 222 14.51 -6.66 -22.10
N VAL A 223 13.40 -6.45 -21.41
CA VAL A 223 13.17 -5.22 -20.62
C VAL A 223 14.25 -4.96 -19.56
N LEU A 224 14.82 -6.01 -18.95
CA LEU A 224 15.83 -5.89 -17.90
C LEU A 224 17.19 -5.46 -18.47
N ALA A 225 17.63 -6.10 -19.56
CA ALA A 225 18.86 -5.69 -20.25
C ALA A 225 18.75 -4.26 -20.79
N ARG A 226 17.60 -3.90 -21.38
CA ARG A 226 17.37 -2.56 -21.89
C ARG A 226 17.47 -1.51 -20.79
N MET A 227 16.89 -1.76 -19.61
CA MET A 227 17.03 -0.87 -18.45
C MET A 227 18.50 -0.60 -18.10
N LEU A 228 19.35 -1.63 -18.13
CA LEU A 228 20.79 -1.49 -17.86
C LEU A 228 21.51 -0.67 -18.95
N GLU A 229 21.08 -0.75 -20.21
CA GLU A 229 21.67 0.02 -21.33
C GLU A 229 21.48 1.54 -21.20
N HIS A 230 20.48 2.00 -20.45
CA HIS A 230 20.20 3.43 -20.21
C HIS A 230 20.20 3.79 -18.72
N LYS A 231 20.96 3.06 -17.91
CA LYS A 231 21.03 3.29 -16.45
C LYS A 231 21.45 4.71 -16.08
N GLU A 232 22.33 5.33 -16.87
CA GLU A 232 22.81 6.70 -16.64
C GLU A 232 21.66 7.71 -16.80
N ALA A 233 20.72 7.46 -17.71
CA ALA A 233 19.53 8.30 -17.87
C ALA A 233 18.63 8.18 -16.63
N ILE A 234 18.38 6.97 -16.14
CA ILE A 234 17.58 6.75 -14.91
C ILE A 234 18.22 7.46 -13.71
N ILE A 235 19.51 7.24 -13.48
CA ILE A 235 20.25 7.80 -12.35
C ILE A 235 20.29 9.34 -12.44
N SER A 236 20.52 9.91 -13.62
CA SER A 236 20.58 11.37 -13.79
C SER A 236 19.22 12.05 -13.58
N HIS A 237 18.12 11.43 -13.99
CA HIS A 237 16.78 11.97 -13.73
C HIS A 237 16.40 11.89 -12.26
N LEU A 238 16.72 10.78 -11.58
CA LEU A 238 16.53 10.67 -10.13
C LEU A 238 17.37 11.70 -9.35
N SER A 239 18.61 11.94 -9.80
CA SER A 239 19.47 12.99 -9.26
C SER A 239 18.87 14.38 -9.45
N TRP A 240 18.42 14.69 -10.67
CA TRP A 240 17.73 15.95 -10.95
C TRP A 240 16.50 16.16 -10.07
N ALA A 241 15.62 15.15 -9.96
CA ALA A 241 14.42 15.24 -9.14
C ALA A 241 14.76 15.46 -7.66
N SER A 242 15.77 14.75 -7.13
CA SER A 242 16.25 14.89 -5.75
C SER A 242 16.80 16.30 -5.49
N LEU A 243 17.63 16.82 -6.39
CA LEU A 243 18.18 18.18 -6.29
C LEU A 243 17.08 19.24 -6.41
N PHE A 244 16.17 19.08 -7.37
CA PHE A 244 15.04 19.97 -7.55
C PHE A 244 14.18 20.05 -6.29
N LEU A 245 13.75 18.91 -5.75
CA LEU A 245 12.97 18.85 -4.52
C LEU A 245 13.75 19.44 -3.33
N GLY A 246 15.04 19.12 -3.21
CA GLY A 246 15.91 19.60 -2.14
C GLY A 246 16.04 21.12 -2.12
N PHE A 247 16.42 21.72 -3.24
CA PHE A 247 16.61 23.17 -3.34
C PHE A 247 15.32 23.95 -3.06
N HIS A 248 14.19 23.51 -3.62
CA HIS A 248 12.93 24.25 -3.48
C HIS A 248 12.28 24.05 -2.12
N THR A 249 12.25 22.80 -1.61
CA THR A 249 11.62 22.52 -0.31
C THR A 249 12.38 23.18 0.83
N LEU A 250 13.71 22.98 0.89
CA LEU A 250 14.54 23.61 1.92
C LEU A 250 14.57 25.14 1.75
N GLY A 251 14.62 25.64 0.51
CA GLY A 251 14.58 27.07 0.23
C GLY A 251 13.31 27.74 0.76
N LEU A 252 12.15 27.10 0.61
CA LEU A 252 10.89 27.60 1.16
C LEU A 252 10.86 27.57 2.69
N TYR A 253 11.37 26.52 3.33
CA TYR A 253 11.50 26.48 4.79
C TYR A 253 12.38 27.63 5.30
N ILE A 254 13.57 27.81 4.72
CA ILE A 254 14.50 28.89 5.10
C ILE A 254 13.88 30.27 4.88
N HIS A 255 13.20 30.48 3.74
CA HIS A 255 12.50 31.73 3.46
C HIS A 255 11.44 32.01 4.54
N ASN A 256 10.57 31.04 4.82
CA ASN A 256 9.48 31.17 5.78
C ASN A 256 10.01 31.44 7.21
N ASP A 257 11.03 30.71 7.65
CA ASP A 257 11.68 30.95 8.95
C ASP A 257 12.28 32.36 9.02
N THR A 258 12.95 32.82 7.95
CA THR A 258 13.61 34.13 7.91
C THR A 258 12.60 35.28 8.01
N VAL A 259 11.50 35.23 7.25
CA VAL A 259 10.49 36.30 7.28
C VAL A 259 9.71 36.32 8.60
N VAL A 260 9.46 35.14 9.19
CA VAL A 260 8.85 35.03 10.53
C VAL A 260 9.79 35.59 11.60
N ALA A 261 11.09 35.26 11.54
CA ALA A 261 12.10 35.80 12.46
C ALA A 261 12.22 37.33 12.37
N PHE A 262 11.95 37.93 11.21
CA PHE A 262 11.86 39.38 11.02
C PHE A 262 10.51 39.99 11.40
N GLY A 263 9.59 39.22 11.99
CA GLY A 263 8.27 39.70 12.42
C GLY A 263 7.32 40.01 11.27
N GLN A 264 7.53 39.39 10.10
CA GLN A 264 6.73 39.58 8.88
C GLN A 264 6.11 38.24 8.41
N PRO A 265 5.28 37.58 9.23
CA PRO A 265 4.71 36.27 8.91
C PRO A 265 3.82 36.27 7.67
N GLU A 266 3.26 37.43 7.28
CA GLU A 266 2.46 37.60 6.07
C GLU A 266 3.27 37.47 4.77
N LYS A 267 4.61 37.54 4.85
CA LYS A 267 5.51 37.36 3.70
C LYS A 267 5.97 35.92 3.49
N GLN A 268 5.44 34.98 4.26
CA GLN A 268 5.63 33.57 4.00
C GLN A 268 5.05 33.19 2.64
N ILE A 269 5.68 32.21 2.00
CA ILE A 269 5.16 31.60 0.78
C ILE A 269 4.42 30.34 1.21
N LEU A 270 3.09 30.41 1.16
CA LEU A 270 2.18 29.34 1.58
C LEU A 270 1.41 28.85 0.36
N PHE A 271 1.75 27.65 -0.13
CA PHE A 271 1.04 27.01 -1.22
C PHE A 271 -0.03 26.07 -0.68
N GLU A 272 -1.26 26.22 -1.14
CA GLU A 272 -2.32 25.27 -0.83
C GLU A 272 -2.13 23.96 -1.64
N PRO A 273 -2.32 22.78 -1.02
CA PRO A 273 -2.19 21.49 -1.69
C PRO A 273 -3.44 21.15 -2.52
N LEU A 274 -3.81 22.03 -3.48
CA LEU A 274 -5.06 21.96 -4.27
C LEU A 274 -5.33 20.57 -4.88
N PHE A 275 -4.29 19.87 -5.34
CA PHE A 275 -4.47 18.53 -5.92
C PHE A 275 -4.90 17.49 -4.87
N ALA A 276 -4.38 17.57 -3.65
CA ALA A 276 -4.78 16.69 -2.58
C ALA A 276 -6.17 17.07 -2.03
N GLU A 277 -6.47 18.36 -1.92
CA GLU A 277 -7.82 18.85 -1.57
C GLU A 277 -8.87 18.40 -2.59
N TYR A 278 -8.53 18.45 -3.89
CA TYR A 278 -9.36 17.92 -4.96
C TYR A 278 -9.66 16.43 -4.76
N ILE A 279 -8.68 15.63 -4.36
CA ILE A 279 -8.88 14.19 -4.07
C ILE A 279 -9.80 14.00 -2.86
N GLN A 280 -9.64 14.81 -1.80
CA GLN A 280 -10.53 14.74 -0.64
C GLN A 280 -11.97 15.09 -1.05
N ALA A 281 -12.17 16.14 -1.83
CA ALA A 281 -13.49 16.54 -2.31
C ALA A 281 -14.07 15.54 -3.31
N ALA A 282 -13.27 14.99 -4.22
CA ALA A 282 -13.68 13.90 -5.10
C ALA A 282 -14.16 12.68 -4.31
N SER A 283 -13.64 12.49 -3.10
CA SER A 283 -14.05 11.46 -2.14
C SER A 283 -15.25 11.86 -1.28
N GLY A 284 -15.81 13.06 -1.43
CA GLY A 284 -17.00 13.53 -0.73
C GLY A 284 -16.76 14.47 0.47
N LYS A 285 -15.53 14.95 0.66
CA LYS A 285 -15.20 15.97 1.67
C LYS A 285 -15.77 17.32 1.27
N ALA A 286 -16.71 17.86 2.03
CA ALA A 286 -17.43 19.09 1.67
C ALA A 286 -16.67 20.38 2.02
N VAL A 287 -15.68 20.33 2.90
CA VAL A 287 -15.01 21.52 3.48
C VAL A 287 -14.29 22.42 2.47
N TYR A 288 -13.93 21.88 1.30
CA TYR A 288 -13.21 22.61 0.24
C TYR A 288 -14.13 23.21 -0.83
N GLU A 289 -15.44 22.97 -0.74
CA GLU A 289 -16.47 23.52 -1.64
C GLU A 289 -16.27 23.21 -3.14
N PHE A 290 -15.51 22.16 -3.48
CA PHE A 290 -15.44 21.65 -4.85
C PHE A 290 -16.69 20.83 -5.20
N ASN A 291 -17.30 21.12 -6.36
CA ASN A 291 -18.44 20.38 -6.89
C ASN A 291 -17.98 19.29 -7.88
N VAL A 292 -17.32 18.24 -7.37
CA VAL A 292 -16.73 17.17 -8.19
C VAL A 292 -17.01 15.78 -7.63
N LEU A 293 -17.25 14.81 -8.51
CA LEU A 293 -17.45 13.39 -8.17
C LEU A 293 -18.38 13.21 -6.95
N LEU A 294 -17.92 12.61 -5.85
CA LEU A 294 -18.77 12.28 -4.70
C LEU A 294 -19.19 13.50 -3.87
N ALA A 295 -18.51 14.65 -3.99
CA ALA A 295 -18.98 15.92 -3.41
C ALA A 295 -20.14 16.54 -4.22
N SER A 296 -20.43 16.03 -5.42
CA SER A 296 -21.54 16.50 -6.24
C SER A 296 -22.76 15.58 -6.09
N SER A 297 -23.90 16.12 -5.64
CA SER A 297 -25.12 15.34 -5.43
C SER A 297 -25.75 14.79 -6.73
N THR A 298 -25.41 15.37 -7.87
CA THR A 298 -25.93 14.99 -9.19
C THR A 298 -24.97 14.14 -10.01
N SER A 299 -23.76 13.86 -9.48
CA SER A 299 -22.77 13.03 -10.18
C SER A 299 -23.24 11.58 -10.31
N PRO A 300 -22.99 10.93 -11.46
CA PRO A 300 -23.23 9.49 -11.62
C PRO A 300 -22.52 8.62 -10.56
N ALA A 301 -21.35 9.06 -10.08
CA ALA A 301 -20.62 8.36 -9.02
C ALA A 301 -21.40 8.36 -7.70
N THR A 302 -22.01 9.50 -7.36
CA THR A 302 -22.86 9.65 -6.17
C THR A 302 -24.13 8.82 -6.31
N ALA A 303 -24.79 8.89 -7.48
CA ALA A 303 -26.02 8.14 -7.74
C ALA A 303 -25.82 6.62 -7.61
N ALA A 304 -24.68 6.09 -8.07
CA ALA A 304 -24.36 4.67 -7.99
C ALA A 304 -24.10 4.19 -6.54
N GLY A 305 -23.53 5.05 -5.68
CA GLY A 305 -23.18 4.68 -4.30
C GLY A 305 -24.28 4.92 -3.25
N ASN A 306 -25.25 5.80 -3.54
CA ASN A 306 -26.15 6.40 -2.55
C ASN A 306 -27.03 5.42 -1.75
N GLN A 307 -27.27 4.21 -2.25
CA GLN A 307 -28.13 3.21 -1.59
C GLN A 307 -27.36 2.07 -0.93
N VAL A 308 -26.02 2.14 -0.89
CA VAL A 308 -25.19 1.04 -0.39
C VAL A 308 -24.24 1.53 0.71
N TRP A 309 -23.05 2.01 0.36
CA TRP A 309 -21.98 2.39 1.29
C TRP A 309 -21.81 3.90 1.45
N LEU A 310 -22.32 4.68 0.49
CA LEU A 310 -22.00 6.10 0.37
C LEU A 310 -22.55 6.96 1.51
N PRO A 311 -23.77 6.75 2.04
CA PRO A 311 -24.27 7.55 3.16
C PRO A 311 -23.37 7.45 4.40
N GLY A 312 -22.99 6.24 4.81
CA GLY A 312 -22.09 6.02 5.96
C GLY A 312 -20.68 6.57 5.70
N TRP A 313 -20.18 6.44 4.47
CA TRP A 313 -18.92 7.06 4.06
C TRP A 313 -18.94 8.59 4.14
N LEU A 314 -19.98 9.24 3.60
CA LEU A 314 -20.11 10.71 3.60
C LEU A 314 -20.27 11.26 5.03
N GLU A 315 -20.95 10.53 5.90
CA GLU A 315 -21.00 10.86 7.33
C GLU A 315 -19.60 10.81 7.94
N ALA A 316 -18.86 9.72 7.74
CA ALA A 316 -17.53 9.54 8.31
C ALA A 316 -16.52 10.58 7.80
N ILE A 317 -16.42 10.78 6.48
CA ILE A 317 -15.40 11.67 5.90
C ILE A 317 -15.63 13.15 6.28
N ASN A 318 -16.87 13.55 6.56
CA ASN A 318 -17.23 14.90 6.98
C ASN A 318 -17.30 15.07 8.50
N ASN A 319 -17.04 14.02 9.28
CA ASN A 319 -17.01 14.10 10.74
C ASN A 319 -15.63 14.58 11.22
N PRO A 320 -15.53 15.74 11.91
CA PRO A 320 -14.26 16.28 12.39
C PRO A 320 -13.64 15.51 13.55
N LYS A 321 -14.32 14.47 14.07
CA LYS A 321 -13.85 13.63 15.18
C LYS A 321 -13.14 12.35 14.71
N THR A 322 -12.91 12.20 13.40
CA THR A 322 -12.25 11.04 12.82
C THR A 322 -11.01 11.49 12.04
N ASP A 323 -10.04 10.59 11.89
CA ASP A 323 -8.83 10.84 11.11
C ASP A 323 -8.99 10.53 9.62
N LEU A 324 -10.22 10.23 9.18
CA LEU A 324 -10.54 9.95 7.79
C LEU A 324 -10.43 11.23 6.94
N PHE A 325 -9.40 11.27 6.07
CA PHE A 325 -9.08 12.42 5.22
C PHE A 325 -9.00 13.73 6.02
N LEU A 326 -8.05 13.83 6.96
CA LEU A 326 -7.81 15.05 7.73
C LEU A 326 -7.71 16.29 6.81
N LYS A 327 -8.22 17.43 7.30
CA LYS A 327 -8.10 18.69 6.57
C LYS A 327 -6.62 19.05 6.46
N ILE A 328 -6.15 19.20 5.23
CA ILE A 328 -4.78 19.59 4.89
C ILE A 328 -4.71 21.08 4.50
N GLY A 329 -3.51 21.65 4.60
CA GLY A 329 -3.20 23.02 4.17
C GLY A 329 -1.71 23.22 3.82
N PRO A 330 -1.18 24.45 3.90
CA PRO A 330 0.17 24.75 3.39
C PRO A 330 1.32 24.06 4.15
N GLY A 331 1.14 23.79 5.45
CA GLY A 331 2.11 23.00 6.21
C GLY A 331 2.22 21.57 5.68
N ASP A 332 1.08 20.95 5.37
CA ASP A 332 1.02 19.62 4.78
C ASP A 332 1.68 19.59 3.39
N PHE A 333 1.49 20.63 2.59
CA PHE A 333 2.16 20.76 1.29
C PHE A 333 3.68 20.65 1.43
N LEU A 334 4.28 21.41 2.36
CA LEU A 334 5.74 21.44 2.53
C LEU A 334 6.29 20.12 3.07
N VAL A 335 5.63 19.49 4.06
CA VAL A 335 6.10 18.21 4.60
C VAL A 335 5.96 17.07 3.57
N HIS A 336 4.93 17.07 2.72
CA HIS A 336 4.81 16.06 1.66
C HIS A 336 5.91 16.20 0.60
N HIS A 337 6.37 17.41 0.29
CA HIS A 337 7.53 17.62 -0.58
C HIS A 337 8.85 17.19 0.09
N ALA A 338 8.97 17.34 1.40
CA ALA A 338 10.11 16.81 2.16
C ALA A 338 10.11 15.27 2.20
N ILE A 339 8.93 14.64 2.35
CA ILE A 339 8.78 13.18 2.23
C ILE A 339 9.14 12.73 0.80
N ALA A 340 8.66 13.42 -0.23
CA ALA A 340 9.00 13.14 -1.61
C ALA A 340 10.51 13.24 -1.84
N LEU A 341 11.18 14.25 -1.30
CA LEU A 341 12.64 14.38 -1.33
C LEU A 341 13.32 13.15 -0.72
N GLY A 342 12.93 12.77 0.50
CA GLY A 342 13.49 11.60 1.17
C GLY A 342 13.33 10.33 0.33
N LEU A 343 12.13 10.06 -0.18
CA LEU A 343 11.85 8.90 -1.03
C LEU A 343 12.70 8.90 -2.32
N HIS A 344 12.84 10.04 -3.00
CA HIS A 344 13.63 10.13 -4.23
C HIS A 344 15.13 9.99 -3.98
N VAL A 345 15.66 10.55 -2.89
CA VAL A 345 17.07 10.41 -2.51
C VAL A 345 17.38 8.96 -2.13
N THR A 346 16.56 8.34 -1.28
CA THR A 346 16.74 6.92 -0.91
C THR A 346 16.64 6.01 -2.14
N ALA A 347 15.66 6.24 -3.03
CA ALA A 347 15.55 5.51 -4.29
C ALA A 347 16.77 5.75 -5.20
N LEU A 348 17.28 6.97 -5.32
CA LEU A 348 18.48 7.29 -6.09
C LEU A 348 19.69 6.48 -5.60
N ILE A 349 19.94 6.48 -4.29
CA ILE A 349 21.07 5.78 -3.69
C ILE A 349 20.97 4.27 -3.98
N LEU A 350 19.80 3.67 -3.72
CA LEU A 350 19.55 2.24 -3.90
C LEU A 350 19.58 1.81 -5.37
N VAL A 351 18.89 2.54 -6.25
CA VAL A 351 18.85 2.25 -7.70
C VAL A 351 20.24 2.39 -8.30
N LYS A 352 20.96 3.47 -7.99
CA LYS A 352 22.35 3.63 -8.47
C LYS A 352 23.24 2.51 -7.95
N GLY A 353 23.13 2.15 -6.67
CA GLY A 353 23.85 1.02 -6.08
C GLY A 353 23.62 -0.30 -6.83
N ALA A 354 22.37 -0.61 -7.18
CA ALA A 354 22.01 -1.81 -7.92
C ALA A 354 22.47 -1.78 -9.40
N LEU A 355 22.28 -0.65 -10.10
CA LEU A 355 22.61 -0.53 -11.53
C LEU A 355 24.13 -0.45 -11.80
N ASP A 356 24.91 0.03 -10.84
CA ASP A 356 26.39 0.05 -10.89
C ASP A 356 27.03 -1.15 -10.18
N ALA A 357 26.24 -2.10 -9.68
CA ALA A 357 26.74 -3.24 -8.91
C ALA A 357 27.66 -4.15 -9.74
N ARG A 358 27.37 -4.32 -11.03
CA ARG A 358 28.20 -5.13 -11.93
C ARG A 358 29.46 -4.43 -12.43
N GLY A 359 29.45 -3.09 -12.42
CA GLY A 359 30.54 -2.28 -12.95
C GLY A 359 30.13 -0.83 -13.18
N SER A 360 31.09 0.07 -12.99
CA SER A 360 31.00 1.49 -13.33
C SER A 360 32.23 1.93 -14.11
N LYS A 361 32.29 3.19 -14.57
CA LYS A 361 33.50 3.71 -15.23
C LYS A 361 34.75 3.67 -14.34
N LEU A 362 34.57 3.84 -13.03
CA LEU A 362 35.68 3.88 -12.07
C LEU A 362 36.21 2.48 -11.73
N MET A 363 35.33 1.48 -11.70
CA MET A 363 35.65 0.08 -11.45
C MET A 363 34.77 -0.81 -12.36
N PRO A 364 35.22 -1.11 -13.59
CA PRO A 364 34.42 -1.85 -14.58
C PRO A 364 34.18 -3.32 -14.24
N ASP A 365 35.09 -3.92 -13.50
CA ASP A 365 35.16 -5.33 -13.09
C ASP A 365 34.53 -5.59 -11.70
N LYS A 366 33.69 -4.66 -11.22
CA LYS A 366 33.10 -4.72 -9.86
C LYS A 366 32.40 -6.05 -9.55
N LYS A 367 31.72 -6.65 -10.53
CA LYS A 367 31.05 -7.96 -10.37
C LYS A 367 31.99 -9.06 -9.86
N ASP A 368 33.29 -8.98 -10.15
CA ASP A 368 34.27 -10.01 -9.81
C ASP A 368 34.67 -9.98 -8.32
N PHE A 369 34.30 -8.91 -7.61
CA PHE A 369 34.58 -8.71 -6.18
C PHE A 369 33.37 -9.04 -5.28
N GLY A 370 32.21 -9.32 -5.88
CA GLY A 370 30.98 -9.63 -5.15
C GLY A 370 30.24 -8.39 -4.64
N TYR A 371 29.28 -8.60 -3.74
CA TYR A 371 28.35 -7.55 -3.29
C TYR A 371 28.96 -6.60 -2.25
N SER A 372 29.74 -7.14 -1.31
CA SER A 372 30.35 -6.41 -0.21
C SER A 372 31.85 -6.61 -0.21
N PHE A 373 32.59 -5.52 -0.32
CA PHE A 373 34.05 -5.46 -0.27
C PHE A 373 34.47 -4.03 0.12
N PRO A 374 35.65 -3.83 0.75
CA PRO A 374 35.97 -2.53 1.38
C PRO A 374 36.19 -1.37 0.40
N CYS A 375 37.00 -1.60 -0.65
CA CYS A 375 37.35 -0.65 -1.70
C CYS A 375 38.18 -1.37 -2.78
N ASP A 376 38.57 -0.66 -3.84
CA ASP A 376 39.60 -1.07 -4.81
C ASP A 376 40.85 -0.16 -4.70
N GLY A 377 41.26 0.08 -3.43
CA GLY A 377 42.46 0.84 -3.06
C GLY A 377 42.37 2.38 -3.24
N PRO A 378 43.44 3.10 -2.84
CA PRO A 378 43.51 4.56 -2.93
C PRO A 378 43.85 5.08 -4.35
N GLY A 379 44.11 4.19 -5.31
CA GLY A 379 44.40 4.56 -6.69
C GLY A 379 43.20 5.22 -7.39
N ARG A 380 43.44 5.79 -8.59
CA ARG A 380 42.39 6.41 -9.44
C ARG A 380 41.55 7.51 -8.75
N GLY A 381 42.11 8.18 -7.74
CA GLY A 381 41.43 9.22 -6.96
C GLY A 381 40.76 8.73 -5.67
N GLY A 382 40.82 7.42 -5.39
CA GLY A 382 40.20 6.80 -4.21
C GLY A 382 38.89 6.08 -4.55
N THR A 383 38.67 4.92 -3.93
CA THR A 383 37.51 4.05 -4.19
C THR A 383 36.78 3.62 -2.91
N CYS A 384 36.78 4.47 -1.89
CA CYS A 384 36.02 4.26 -0.67
C CYS A 384 34.52 4.13 -0.99
N ASP A 385 33.83 3.28 -0.24
CA ASP A 385 32.37 3.09 -0.31
C ASP A 385 31.83 2.82 -1.74
N ILE A 386 32.58 2.06 -2.53
CA ILE A 386 32.29 1.81 -3.94
C ILE A 386 31.42 0.57 -4.19
N SER A 387 31.31 -0.33 -3.21
CA SER A 387 30.56 -1.58 -3.35
C SER A 387 29.05 -1.34 -3.38
N ALA A 388 28.29 -2.32 -3.84
CA ALA A 388 26.82 -2.23 -3.82
C ALA A 388 26.26 -2.37 -2.39
N TRP A 389 27.00 -2.99 -1.48
CA TRP A 389 26.68 -2.99 -0.05
C TRP A 389 26.85 -1.60 0.57
N ASP A 390 27.87 -0.84 0.19
CA ASP A 390 28.07 0.52 0.70
C ASP A 390 26.92 1.45 0.30
N ALA A 391 26.34 1.25 -0.89
CA ALA A 391 25.12 1.96 -1.29
C ALA A 391 23.91 1.59 -0.43
N PHE A 392 23.79 0.33 0.01
CA PHE A 392 22.79 -0.07 1.01
C PHE A 392 23.05 0.61 2.35
N TYR A 393 24.29 0.62 2.83
CA TYR A 393 24.69 1.30 4.07
C TYR A 393 24.37 2.79 4.05
N LEU A 394 24.60 3.48 2.94
CA LEU A 394 24.30 4.91 2.79
C LEU A 394 22.80 5.22 2.66
N ALA A 395 21.99 4.23 2.25
CA ALA A 395 20.54 4.40 2.09
C ALA A 395 19.76 4.15 3.38
N MET A 396 20.36 3.43 4.33
CA MET A 396 19.89 3.23 5.70
C MET A 396 20.12 4.48 6.54
#